data_AF-A0A527WVY3-F1
#
_entry.id   AF-A0A527WVY3-F1
#
_cell.length_a   1.000
_cell.length_b   1.000
_cell.length_c   1.000
_cell.angle_alpha   90.00
_cell.angle_beta   90.00
_cell.angle_gamma   90.00
#
_symmetry.space_group_name_H-M   'P 1'
#
loop_
_entity.id
_entity.type
_entity.pdbx_description
1 polymer ?
#
loop_
_entity_poly.entity_id
_entity_poly.type
_entity_poly.pdbx_seq_one_letter_code
_entity_poly.pdbx_strand_id
1 'polypeptide(L)' 'DKKHSAAAADDYLSARGYILRRVTGYGFPNALRMSVGTEEANRGVIDALKTFLKS' A
#
# COMPACT_ATOMS: atom_id res chain seq x y z
N ASP A 1 4.34 -13.23 -4.76
CA ASP A 1 5.11 -12.64 -5.87
C ASP A 1 6.13 -11.67 -5.29
N LYS A 2 7.38 -11.66 -5.77
CA LYS A 2 8.37 -10.67 -5.36
C LYS A 2 8.02 -9.26 -5.86
N LYS A 3 7.39 -9.17 -7.05
CA LYS A 3 7.02 -7.91 -7.69
C LYS A 3 5.82 -7.24 -7.02
N HIS A 4 4.81 -8.03 -6.64
CA HIS A 4 3.58 -7.54 -6.00
C HIS A 4 3.46 -7.99 -4.54
N SER A 5 4.51 -7.75 -3.75
CA SER A 5 4.50 -7.99 -2.30
C SER A 5 4.04 -6.76 -1.53
N ALA A 6 3.58 -6.95 -0.28
CA ALA A 6 3.26 -5.85 0.62
C ALA A 6 4.47 -4.96 0.91
N ALA A 7 5.69 -5.53 0.93
CA ALA A 7 6.91 -4.75 1.06
C ALA A 7 7.13 -3.82 -0.15
N ALA A 8 7.03 -4.38 -1.35
CA ALA A 8 7.19 -3.60 -2.58
C ALA A 8 6.08 -2.55 -2.75
N ALA A 9 4.85 -2.87 -2.35
CA ALA A 9 3.74 -1.91 -2.35
C ALA A 9 3.98 -0.77 -1.34
N ASP A 10 4.48 -1.07 -0.15
CA ASP A 10 4.80 -0.08 0.88
C ASP A 10 5.86 0.92 0.39
N ASP A 11 6.95 0.41 -0.22
CA ASP A 11 8.01 1.24 -0.80
C ASP A 11 7.46 2.12 -1.95
N TYR A 12 6.66 1.52 -2.85
CA TYR A 12 6.07 2.20 -4.00
C TYR A 12 5.10 3.32 -3.60
N LEU A 13 4.25 3.06 -2.61
CA LEU A 13 3.26 4.00 -2.10
C LEU A 13 3.93 5.10 -1.27
N SER A 14 4.91 4.76 -0.45
CA SER A 14 5.66 5.71 0.37
C SER A 14 6.42 6.72 -0.48
N ALA A 15 7.03 6.28 -1.59
CA ALA A 15 7.67 7.17 -2.55
C ALA A 15 6.71 8.20 -3.19
N ARG A 16 5.39 7.98 -3.10
CA ARG A 16 4.33 8.87 -3.59
C ARG A 16 3.62 9.64 -2.48
N GLY A 17 4.11 9.56 -1.25
CA GLY A 17 3.52 10.22 -0.08
C GLY A 17 2.35 9.47 0.55
N TYR A 18 2.06 8.23 0.12
CA TYR A 18 1.02 7.41 0.71
C TYR A 18 1.61 6.44 1.74
N ILE A 19 1.49 6.78 3.02
CA ILE A 19 2.08 6.00 4.12
C ILE A 19 1.04 5.03 4.69
N LEU A 20 1.16 3.75 4.35
CA LEU A 20 0.38 2.67 4.96
C LEU A 20 1.18 2.01 6.08
N ARG A 21 0.56 1.09 6.84
CA ARG A 21 1.24 0.39 7.93
C ARG A 21 1.45 -1.08 7.60
N ARG A 22 2.69 -1.54 7.71
CA ARG A 22 3.00 -2.97 7.72
C ARG A 22 2.42 -3.65 8.96
N VAL A 23 1.86 -4.83 8.76
CA VAL A 23 1.19 -5.60 9.82
C VAL A 23 1.82 -6.98 10.05
N THR A 24 3.13 -7.10 9.77
CA THR A 24 3.89 -8.33 10.00
C THR A 24 3.79 -8.81 11.45
N GLY A 25 3.80 -7.89 12.42
CA GLY A 25 3.65 -8.19 13.85
C GLY A 25 2.27 -8.76 14.25
N TYR A 26 1.26 -8.69 13.39
CA TYR A 26 -0.07 -9.25 13.62
C TYR A 26 -0.25 -10.65 12.99
N GLY A 27 0.82 -11.25 12.48
CA GLY A 27 0.76 -12.53 11.76
C GLY A 27 0.36 -12.42 10.29
N PHE A 28 0.34 -11.20 9.73
CA PHE A 28 0.06 -10.95 8.31
C PHE A 28 1.32 -10.48 7.58
N PRO A 29 2.21 -11.41 7.16
CA PRO A 29 3.53 -11.05 6.63
C PRO A 29 3.48 -10.32 5.28
N ASN A 30 2.39 -10.50 4.53
CA ASN A 30 2.19 -9.92 3.20
C ASN A 30 0.90 -9.09 3.12
N ALA A 31 0.67 -8.22 4.11
CA ALA A 31 -0.45 -7.29 4.11
C ALA A 31 -0.04 -5.88 4.57
N LEU A 32 -0.81 -4.89 4.14
CA LEU A 32 -0.75 -3.51 4.59
C LEU A 32 -2.10 -3.12 5.19
N ARG A 33 -2.07 -2.29 6.24
CA ARG A 33 -3.25 -1.66 6.82
C ARG A 33 -3.31 -0.20 6.39
N MET A 34 -4.40 0.16 5.75
CA MET A 34 -4.74 1.53 5.40
C MET A 34 -5.65 2.14 6.46
N SER A 35 -5.38 3.38 6.86
CA SER A 35 -6.33 4.18 7.63
C SER A 35 -7.27 4.91 6.65
N VAL A 36 -8.56 4.94 6.94
CA VAL A 36 -9.53 5.71 6.14
C VAL A 36 -9.42 7.18 6.54
N GLY A 37 -8.94 8.01 5.61
CA GLY A 37 -8.79 9.45 5.79
C GLY A 37 -9.78 10.24 4.92
N THR A 38 -9.34 11.38 4.38
CA THR A 38 -10.14 12.16 3.43
C THR A 38 -10.39 11.38 2.15
N GLU A 39 -11.42 11.76 1.40
CA GLU A 39 -11.79 11.09 0.16
C GLU A 39 -10.65 11.15 -0.87
N GLU A 40 -10.00 12.31 -1.01
CA GLU A 40 -8.92 12.54 -1.97
C GLU A 40 -7.72 11.63 -1.66
N ALA A 41 -7.34 11.54 -0.38
CA ALA A 41 -6.27 10.64 0.05
C ALA A 41 -6.63 9.18 -0.22
N ASN A 42 -7.87 8.77 0.09
CA ASN A 42 -8.32 7.40 -0.11
C ASN A 42 -8.33 7.02 -1.60
N ARG A 43 -8.86 7.89 -2.46
CA ARG A 43 -8.87 7.69 -3.92
C ARG A 43 -7.44 7.64 -4.47
N GLY A 44 -6.57 8.55 -4.02
CA GLY A 44 -5.17 8.59 -4.42
C GLY A 44 -4.41 7.28 -4.12
N VAL A 45 -4.58 6.71 -2.93
CA VAL A 45 -4.00 5.40 -2.58
C VAL A 45 -4.51 4.30 -3.49
N ILE A 46 -5.83 4.23 -3.71
CA ILE A 46 -6.45 3.19 -4.53
C ILE A 46 -5.96 3.26 -5.98
N ASP A 47 -5.84 4.44 -6.55
CA ASP A 47 -5.37 4.59 -7.93
C ASP A 47 -3.88 4.27 -8.07
N ALA A 48 -3.04 4.70 -7.12
CA ALA A 48 -1.63 4.32 -7.09
C ALA A 48 -1.46 2.80 -6.96
N LEU A 49 -2.25 2.15 -6.09
CA LEU A 49 -2.23 0.70 -5.88
C LEU A 49 -2.68 -0.06 -7.13
N LYS A 50 -3.74 0.40 -7.83
CA LYS A 50 -4.17 -0.19 -9.10
C LYS A 50 -3.06 -0.17 -10.14
N THR A 51 -2.33 0.95 -10.26
CA THR A 51 -1.20 1.07 -11.20
C THR A 51 -0.08 0.10 -10.83
N PHE A 52 0.29 0.01 -9.56
CA PHE A 52 1.31 -0.92 -9.07
C PHE A 52 0.97 -2.39 -9.35
N LEU A 53 -0.30 -2.77 -9.19
CA LEU A 53 -0.73 -4.16 -9.43
C LEU A 53 -0.82 -4.52 -10.92
N LYS A 54 -0.86 -3.54 -11.83
CA LYS A 54 -0.93 -3.75 -13.28
C LYS A 54 0.42 -3.64 -13.99
N SER A 55 1.44 -3.09 -13.33
CA SER A 55 2.79 -2.94 -13.88
C SER A 55 3.55 -4.24 -13.90
#